data_AF-A0A5N3XZC7-F1
#
_entry.id   AF-A0A5N3XZC7-F1
#
_cell.length_a   1.000
_cell.length_b   1.000
_cell.length_c   1.000
_cell.angle_alpha   90.00
_cell.angle_beta   90.00
_cell.angle_gamma   90.00
#
_symmetry.space_group_name_H-M   'P 1'
#
loop_
_entity.id
_entity.type
_entity.pdbx_description
1 polymer ?
#
loop_
_entity_poly.entity_id
_entity_poly.type
_entity_poly.pdbx_seq_one_letter_code
_entity_poly.pdbx_strand_id
1 'polypeptide(L)'
;MSHPSPRAKPSNPREQIGRIVLELFADIVPKTAEKFRALCTGEKDTGPTTGKTLHFKGCPFHRIIKKFMIQGGDFSNQNGTGGESIYGEKFEDENFHYKHDKEGLLSMANAGSNTNGSQFFITTVPTPHWDGKHVVFGQVIKGTGGKDSKKCGELKEGDDWGIFPKDGSGDSHPDFPEDADVDLKDNWEMAIKKYTKVLRHGAGSRAAAEDTDGAKPQPVALSCVLKICACKLKMSDWQGAVDSCLEALEIDPSNTKKAQEIAPEDKQKIKAQKDKEKAAYAKTFA
;
A
#
# COMPACT_ATOMS: atom_id res chain seq x y z
N MET A 1 12.77 29.81 -19.64
CA MET A 1 13.13 30.56 -18.42
C MET A 1 13.86 29.60 -17.49
N SER A 2 15.01 30.00 -16.96
CA SER A 2 15.79 29.18 -16.01
C SER A 2 15.32 29.42 -14.58
N HIS A 3 15.16 28.35 -13.80
CA HIS A 3 14.79 28.44 -12.39
C HIS A 3 16.03 28.54 -11.49
N PRO A 4 15.94 29.23 -10.32
CA PRO A 4 17.03 29.29 -9.36
C PRO A 4 17.37 27.90 -8.80
N SER A 5 18.65 27.69 -8.50
CA SER A 5 19.15 26.43 -7.95
C SER A 5 18.50 26.11 -6.59
N PRO A 6 18.10 24.85 -6.32
CA PRO A 6 17.47 24.48 -5.05
C PRO A 6 18.38 24.75 -3.84
N ARG A 7 17.84 25.43 -2.83
CA ARG A 7 18.57 25.80 -1.60
C ARG A 7 18.58 24.68 -0.54
N ALA A 8 17.65 23.73 -0.61
CA ALA A 8 17.58 22.59 0.32
C ALA A 8 18.57 21.47 -0.11
N LYS A 9 19.24 20.86 0.87
CA LYS A 9 20.09 19.67 0.66
C LYS A 9 19.58 18.51 1.53
N PRO A 10 19.22 17.34 0.95
CA PRO A 10 19.17 17.06 -0.49
C PRO A 10 18.01 17.82 -1.16
N SER A 11 18.23 18.27 -2.40
CA SER A 11 17.23 19.00 -3.20
C SER A 11 16.03 18.16 -3.60
N ASN A 12 16.11 16.84 -3.38
CA ASN A 12 15.02 15.89 -3.56
C ASN A 12 15.24 14.73 -2.56
N PRO A 13 14.70 14.77 -1.33
CA PRO A 13 14.77 13.62 -0.44
C PRO A 13 13.97 12.51 -1.11
N ARG A 14 14.65 11.44 -1.55
CA ARG A 14 13.95 10.20 -1.90
C ARG A 14 13.32 9.72 -0.60
N GLU A 15 12.04 10.01 -0.41
CA GLU A 15 11.27 9.64 0.78
C GLU A 15 11.11 8.11 0.84
N GLN A 16 11.19 7.53 2.03
CA GLN A 16 10.94 6.10 2.20
C GLN A 16 9.43 5.92 2.29
N ILE A 17 8.83 5.27 1.29
CA ILE A 17 7.36 5.21 1.13
C ILE A 17 6.73 4.04 1.88
N GLY A 18 7.51 3.02 2.26
CA GLY A 18 7.03 1.90 3.08
C GLY A 18 7.90 0.66 2.98
N ARG A 19 7.41 -0.44 3.55
CA ARG A 19 8.00 -1.79 3.47
C ARG A 19 6.96 -2.75 2.90
N ILE A 20 7.35 -3.55 1.91
CA ILE A 20 6.56 -4.69 1.42
C ILE A 20 7.15 -5.96 2.04
N VAL A 21 6.28 -6.80 2.60
CA VAL A 21 6.65 -8.13 3.09
C VAL A 21 6.00 -9.19 2.20
N LEU A 22 6.82 -10.11 1.72
CA LEU A 22 6.44 -11.16 0.78
C LEU A 22 6.63 -12.52 1.45
N GLU A 23 5.61 -13.36 1.39
CA GLU A 23 5.70 -14.79 1.64
C GLU A 23 6.19 -15.49 0.37
N LEU A 24 7.06 -16.50 0.51
CA LEU A 24 7.55 -17.32 -0.59
C LEU A 24 7.04 -18.76 -0.43
N PHE A 25 6.51 -19.34 -1.49
CA PHE A 25 5.95 -20.69 -1.51
C PHE A 25 7.05 -21.74 -1.72
N ALA A 26 8.02 -21.79 -0.80
CA ALA A 26 9.18 -22.68 -0.89
C ALA A 26 8.83 -24.17 -0.81
N ASP A 27 7.67 -24.50 -0.26
CA ASP A 27 7.08 -25.83 -0.24
C ASP A 27 6.60 -26.31 -1.62
N ILE A 28 6.20 -25.39 -2.51
CA ILE A 28 5.67 -25.69 -3.85
C ILE A 28 6.69 -25.44 -4.96
N VAL A 29 7.48 -24.37 -4.85
CA VAL A 29 8.49 -23.96 -5.84
C VAL A 29 9.82 -23.63 -5.16
N PRO A 30 10.48 -24.63 -4.54
CA PRO A 30 11.68 -24.42 -3.73
C PRO A 30 12.82 -23.73 -4.48
N LYS A 31 13.08 -24.07 -5.75
CA LYS A 31 14.16 -23.43 -6.52
C LYS A 31 13.86 -21.96 -6.79
N THR A 32 12.62 -21.66 -7.17
CA THR A 32 12.18 -20.30 -7.52
C THR A 32 12.17 -19.40 -6.28
N ALA A 33 11.66 -19.92 -5.16
CA ALA A 33 11.66 -19.26 -3.87
C ALA A 33 13.09 -18.99 -3.36
N GLU A 34 13.97 -20.00 -3.36
CA GLU A 34 15.35 -19.85 -2.89
C GLU A 34 16.13 -18.84 -3.73
N LYS A 35 15.93 -18.83 -5.05
CA LYS A 35 16.52 -17.81 -5.93
C LYS A 35 16.09 -16.40 -5.52
N PHE A 36 14.80 -16.20 -5.22
CA PHE A 36 14.32 -14.88 -4.83
C PHE A 36 14.84 -14.47 -3.45
N ARG A 37 14.80 -15.38 -2.47
CA ARG A 37 15.31 -15.16 -1.11
C ARG A 37 16.79 -14.78 -1.12
N ALA A 38 17.62 -15.53 -1.85
CA ALA A 38 19.05 -15.26 -1.97
C ALA A 38 19.35 -13.90 -2.64
N LEU A 39 18.56 -13.50 -3.65
CA LEU A 39 18.67 -12.17 -4.26
C LEU A 39 18.16 -11.05 -3.33
N CYS A 40 17.27 -11.34 -2.37
CA CYS A 40 16.87 -10.40 -1.33
C CYS A 40 17.98 -10.18 -0.29
N THR A 41 18.73 -11.23 0.09
CA THR A 41 19.82 -11.14 1.07
C THR A 41 21.14 -10.67 0.47
N GLY A 42 21.38 -10.98 -0.81
CA GLY A 42 22.68 -10.73 -1.44
C GLY A 42 23.79 -11.64 -0.89
N GLU A 43 23.43 -12.79 -0.32
CA GLU A 43 24.40 -13.74 0.26
C GLU A 43 25.22 -14.50 -0.78
N LYS A 44 24.74 -14.51 -2.04
CA LYS A 44 25.49 -15.06 -3.17
C LYS A 44 26.38 -13.96 -3.72
N ASP A 45 27.58 -14.34 -4.13
CA ASP A 45 28.61 -13.44 -4.64
C ASP A 45 28.20 -12.77 -5.97
N THR A 46 29.18 -12.32 -6.74
CA THR A 46 29.00 -11.77 -8.07
C THR A 46 28.46 -12.82 -9.03
N GLY A 47 27.42 -12.47 -9.79
CA GLY A 47 26.88 -13.36 -10.79
C GLY A 47 27.79 -13.44 -12.03
N PRO A 48 27.95 -14.64 -12.60
CA PRO A 48 29.00 -14.91 -13.58
C PRO A 48 28.73 -14.28 -14.95
N THR A 49 27.46 -14.03 -15.32
CA THR A 49 27.09 -13.50 -16.62
C THR A 49 27.05 -11.99 -16.61
N THR A 50 26.51 -11.38 -15.54
CA THR A 50 26.41 -9.91 -15.48
C THR A 50 27.64 -9.24 -14.86
N GLY A 51 28.45 -9.99 -14.11
CA GLY A 51 29.58 -9.43 -13.34
C GLY A 51 29.13 -8.49 -12.21
N LYS A 52 27.85 -8.52 -11.82
CA LYS A 52 27.28 -7.69 -10.76
C LYS A 52 26.87 -8.53 -9.56
N THR A 53 26.79 -7.90 -8.39
CA THR A 53 26.33 -8.55 -7.17
C THR A 53 24.91 -9.08 -7.34
N LEU A 54 24.68 -10.33 -6.96
CA LEU A 54 23.36 -10.99 -6.99
C LEU A 54 22.47 -10.47 -5.86
N HIS A 55 22.02 -9.21 -5.96
CA HIS A 55 21.28 -8.55 -4.89
C HIS A 55 20.28 -7.50 -5.42
N PHE A 56 19.05 -7.51 -4.89
CA PHE A 56 18.00 -6.54 -5.25
C PHE A 56 18.16 -5.15 -4.62
N LYS A 57 19.08 -4.96 -3.66
CA LYS A 57 19.23 -3.67 -3.00
C LYS A 57 19.62 -2.58 -4.01
N GLY A 58 18.76 -1.57 -4.13
CA GLY A 58 18.94 -0.48 -5.09
C GLY A 58 18.43 -0.79 -6.50
N CYS A 59 17.87 -1.97 -6.74
CA CYS A 59 17.21 -2.31 -7.99
C CYS A 59 15.86 -1.56 -8.09
N PRO A 60 15.58 -0.83 -9.19
CA PRO A 60 14.31 -0.14 -9.35
C PRO A 60 13.18 -1.07 -9.83
N PHE A 61 11.94 -0.63 -9.60
CA PHE A 61 10.78 -1.10 -10.35
C PHE A 61 10.72 -0.33 -11.67
N HIS A 62 11.28 -0.91 -12.73
CA HIS A 62 11.49 -0.23 -14.01
C HIS A 62 10.23 -0.20 -14.89
N ARG A 63 9.21 -1.03 -14.60
CA ARG A 63 7.96 -1.07 -15.37
C ARG A 63 6.74 -1.20 -14.46
N ILE A 64 5.87 -0.20 -14.50
CA ILE A 64 4.67 -0.13 -13.66
C ILE A 64 3.47 0.13 -14.56
N ILE A 65 2.48 -0.76 -14.54
CA ILE A 65 1.23 -0.60 -15.28
C ILE A 65 0.07 -0.60 -14.30
N LYS A 66 -0.64 0.54 -14.25
CA LYS A 66 -1.75 0.74 -13.33
C LYS A 66 -2.86 -0.27 -13.60
N LYS A 67 -3.41 -0.88 -12.53
CA LYS A 67 -4.42 -1.96 -12.59
C LYS A 67 -3.95 -3.18 -13.39
N PHE A 68 -2.65 -3.46 -13.30
CA PHE A 68 -2.07 -4.65 -13.90
C PHE A 68 -0.98 -5.22 -13.00
N MET A 69 0.25 -4.72 -13.09
CA MET A 69 1.35 -5.18 -12.25
C MET A 69 2.46 -4.14 -12.08
N ILE A 70 3.35 -4.45 -11.15
CA ILE A 70 4.61 -3.75 -10.88
C ILE A 70 5.75 -4.74 -11.12
N GLN A 71 6.67 -4.42 -12.03
CA GLN A 71 7.79 -5.29 -12.43
C GLN A 71 9.14 -4.68 -12.03
N GLY A 72 10.02 -5.53 -11.52
CA GLY A 72 11.36 -5.19 -11.05
C GLY A 72 12.34 -6.37 -11.17
N GLY A 73 13.46 -6.27 -10.45
CA GLY A 73 14.45 -7.35 -10.36
C GLY A 73 15.52 -7.38 -11.45
N ASP A 74 15.53 -6.39 -12.37
CA ASP A 74 16.65 -6.17 -13.28
C ASP A 74 17.73 -5.34 -12.57
N PHE A 75 18.55 -5.99 -11.75
CA PHE A 75 19.62 -5.33 -11.01
C PHE A 75 20.80 -4.93 -11.89
N SER A 76 20.92 -5.50 -13.10
CA SER A 76 22.05 -5.22 -13.99
C SER A 76 21.78 -4.05 -14.92
N ASN A 77 20.76 -4.08 -15.76
CA ASN A 77 20.49 -3.04 -16.75
C ASN A 77 19.40 -2.05 -16.31
N GLN A 78 18.62 -2.41 -15.28
CA GLN A 78 17.57 -1.58 -14.68
C GLN A 78 16.50 -1.11 -15.68
N ASN A 79 16.29 -1.84 -16.78
CA ASN A 79 15.39 -1.45 -17.87
C ASN A 79 14.55 -2.62 -18.43
N GLY A 80 14.70 -3.82 -17.86
CA GLY A 80 13.97 -5.03 -18.24
C GLY A 80 14.72 -5.95 -19.19
N THR A 81 15.94 -5.58 -19.63
CA THR A 81 16.76 -6.40 -20.55
C THR A 81 17.80 -7.26 -19.83
N GLY A 82 18.03 -7.02 -18.55
CA GLY A 82 19.05 -7.67 -17.75
C GLY A 82 18.52 -8.59 -16.65
N GLY A 83 19.35 -8.76 -15.63
CA GLY A 83 19.17 -9.72 -14.55
C GLY A 83 19.79 -11.08 -14.84
N GLU A 84 20.10 -11.82 -13.78
CA GLU A 84 20.49 -13.22 -13.86
C GLU A 84 20.06 -13.95 -12.60
N SER A 85 19.95 -15.28 -12.65
CA SER A 85 19.60 -16.07 -11.47
C SER A 85 20.84 -16.45 -10.65
N ILE A 86 20.63 -16.91 -9.42
CA ILE A 86 21.71 -17.49 -8.61
C ILE A 86 22.23 -18.83 -9.18
N TYR A 87 21.55 -19.39 -10.18
CA TYR A 87 21.91 -20.66 -10.84
C TYR A 87 22.58 -20.45 -12.21
N GLY A 88 22.85 -19.19 -12.60
CA GLY A 88 23.33 -18.81 -13.93
C GLY A 88 22.38 -17.84 -14.63
N GLU A 89 22.58 -17.62 -15.95
CA GLU A 89 21.80 -16.63 -16.70
C GLU A 89 20.29 -16.85 -16.59
N LYS A 90 19.84 -18.09 -16.83
CA LYS A 90 18.43 -18.49 -16.82
C LYS A 90 18.24 -19.85 -16.15
N PHE A 91 17.03 -20.11 -15.68
CA PHE A 91 16.60 -21.43 -15.21
C PHE A 91 15.18 -21.77 -15.68
N GLU A 92 14.85 -23.06 -15.61
CA GLU A 92 13.60 -23.65 -16.09
C GLU A 92 12.37 -23.17 -15.30
N ASP A 93 11.18 -23.28 -15.91
CA ASP A 93 9.91 -23.11 -15.20
C ASP A 93 9.69 -24.31 -14.26
N GLU A 94 9.67 -24.06 -12.94
CA GLU A 94 9.62 -25.13 -11.95
C GLU A 94 8.27 -25.88 -11.93
N ASN A 95 7.17 -25.14 -11.87
CA ASN A 95 5.81 -25.62 -12.14
C ASN A 95 4.83 -24.43 -12.29
N PHE A 96 3.59 -24.72 -12.66
CA PHE A 96 2.50 -23.75 -12.74
C PHE A 96 1.35 -24.11 -11.78
N HIS A 97 1.70 -24.49 -10.54
CA HIS A 97 0.72 -24.97 -9.55
C HIS A 97 -0.34 -23.91 -9.20
N TYR A 98 0.11 -22.68 -8.92
CA TYR A 98 -0.77 -21.57 -8.59
C TYR A 98 -1.15 -20.75 -9.83
N LYS A 99 -2.39 -20.26 -9.81
CA LYS A 99 -2.95 -19.34 -10.81
C LYS A 99 -2.79 -17.90 -10.38
N HIS A 100 -2.89 -16.98 -11.33
CA HIS A 100 -2.90 -15.55 -11.09
C HIS A 100 -4.33 -15.05 -10.82
N ASP A 101 -4.98 -15.58 -9.79
CA ASP A 101 -6.41 -15.40 -9.51
C ASP A 101 -6.72 -14.21 -8.57
N LYS A 102 -5.70 -13.59 -7.97
CA LYS A 102 -5.84 -12.46 -7.06
C LYS A 102 -4.72 -11.42 -7.21
N GLU A 103 -4.94 -10.25 -6.60
CA GLU A 103 -3.90 -9.22 -6.44
C GLU A 103 -2.87 -9.62 -5.39
N GLY A 104 -1.68 -9.00 -5.45
CA GLY A 104 -0.60 -9.24 -4.51
C GLY A 104 0.17 -10.54 -4.74
N LEU A 105 -0.05 -11.25 -5.86
CA LEU A 105 0.74 -12.43 -6.20
C LEU A 105 2.10 -12.04 -6.75
N LEU A 106 3.15 -12.72 -6.27
CA LEU A 106 4.53 -12.58 -6.72
C LEU A 106 4.85 -13.67 -7.75
N SER A 107 5.28 -13.28 -8.93
CA SER A 107 5.46 -14.18 -10.07
C SER A 107 6.66 -13.81 -10.94
N MET A 108 7.22 -14.79 -11.64
CA MET A 108 8.43 -14.65 -12.45
C MET A 108 8.17 -13.91 -13.76
N ALA A 109 8.98 -12.90 -14.06
CA ALA A 109 9.04 -12.34 -15.41
C ALA A 109 10.00 -13.19 -16.26
N ASN A 110 9.59 -13.52 -17.49
CA ASN A 110 10.38 -14.30 -18.43
C ASN A 110 10.17 -13.78 -19.87
N ALA A 111 11.00 -14.26 -20.80
CA ALA A 111 10.94 -13.96 -22.23
C ALA A 111 10.56 -15.21 -23.05
N GLY A 112 9.70 -16.06 -22.50
CA GLY A 112 9.36 -17.38 -23.03
C GLY A 112 9.67 -18.51 -22.04
N SER A 113 9.27 -19.73 -22.39
CA SER A 113 9.45 -20.91 -21.53
C SER A 113 10.91 -21.08 -21.09
N ASN A 114 11.11 -21.40 -19.82
CA ASN A 114 12.42 -21.73 -19.24
C ASN A 114 13.46 -20.60 -19.34
N THR A 115 13.00 -19.34 -19.27
CA THR A 115 13.88 -18.17 -19.31
C THR A 115 13.82 -17.34 -18.02
N ASN A 116 13.61 -17.99 -16.89
CA ASN A 116 13.53 -17.33 -15.59
C ASN A 116 14.91 -16.79 -15.19
N GLY A 117 15.02 -15.49 -14.94
CA GLY A 117 16.24 -14.84 -14.41
C GLY A 117 16.01 -14.34 -12.99
N SER A 118 16.33 -13.06 -12.75
CA SER A 118 16.03 -12.37 -11.49
C SER A 118 14.75 -11.55 -11.50
N GLN A 119 14.24 -11.21 -12.69
CA GLN A 119 13.10 -10.31 -12.81
C GLN A 119 11.80 -10.96 -12.31
N PHE A 120 10.95 -10.13 -11.70
CA PHE A 120 9.69 -10.55 -11.11
C PHE A 120 8.64 -9.45 -11.27
N PHE A 121 7.38 -9.81 -11.06
CA PHE A 121 6.30 -8.84 -10.94
C PHE A 121 5.37 -9.17 -9.77
N ILE A 122 4.70 -8.14 -9.27
CA ILE A 122 3.63 -8.24 -8.27
C ILE A 122 2.32 -7.83 -8.95
N THR A 123 1.31 -8.69 -8.91
CA THR A 123 0.00 -8.39 -9.49
C THR A 123 -0.75 -7.34 -8.65
N THR A 124 -1.52 -6.49 -9.31
CA THR A 124 -2.42 -5.50 -8.66
C THR A 124 -3.90 -5.76 -8.96
N VAL A 125 -4.17 -6.80 -9.75
CA VAL A 125 -5.47 -7.37 -10.12
C VAL A 125 -5.25 -8.84 -10.50
N PRO A 126 -6.29 -9.69 -10.57
CA PRO A 126 -6.19 -11.02 -11.17
C PRO A 126 -5.72 -10.95 -12.63
N THR A 127 -4.78 -11.83 -13.02
CA THR A 127 -4.18 -11.88 -14.37
C THR A 127 -4.15 -13.30 -14.95
N PRO A 128 -5.29 -14.00 -15.12
CA PRO A 128 -5.33 -15.43 -15.49
C PRO A 128 -4.75 -15.75 -16.88
N HIS A 129 -4.55 -14.75 -17.75
CA HIS A 129 -3.93 -14.93 -19.06
C HIS A 129 -2.43 -15.29 -19.01
N TRP A 130 -1.83 -15.22 -17.81
CA TRP A 130 -0.46 -15.64 -17.49
C TRP A 130 -0.36 -17.03 -16.87
N ASP A 131 -1.49 -17.67 -16.59
CA ASP A 131 -1.50 -19.05 -16.08
C ASP A 131 -0.82 -19.99 -17.09
N GLY A 132 0.03 -20.87 -16.59
CA GLY A 132 0.83 -21.78 -17.43
C GLY A 132 1.99 -21.12 -18.18
N LYS A 133 2.26 -19.82 -17.97
CA LYS A 133 3.35 -19.07 -18.63
C LYS A 133 4.35 -18.45 -17.67
N HIS A 134 3.87 -18.06 -16.48
CA HIS A 134 4.70 -17.43 -15.45
C HIS A 134 4.54 -18.20 -14.14
N VAL A 135 5.67 -18.53 -13.50
CA VAL A 135 5.70 -19.26 -12.23
C VAL A 135 5.31 -18.31 -11.10
N VAL A 136 4.16 -18.55 -10.46
CA VAL A 136 3.77 -17.88 -9.21
C VAL A 136 4.53 -18.54 -8.06
N PHE A 137 5.20 -17.73 -7.24
CA PHE A 137 6.10 -18.25 -6.20
C PHE A 137 6.00 -17.53 -4.85
N GLY A 138 5.03 -16.64 -4.68
CA GLY A 138 4.79 -15.99 -3.40
C GLY A 138 3.61 -15.04 -3.43
N GLN A 139 3.41 -14.32 -2.34
CA GLN A 139 2.38 -13.29 -2.21
C GLN A 139 2.78 -12.18 -1.25
N VAL A 140 2.19 -11.00 -1.41
CA VAL A 140 2.29 -9.90 -0.45
C VAL A 140 1.44 -10.24 0.78
N ILE A 141 2.07 -10.21 1.96
CA ILE A 141 1.39 -10.42 3.24
C ILE A 141 1.29 -9.15 4.08
N LYS A 142 2.15 -8.14 3.84
CA LYS A 142 2.07 -6.80 4.42
C LYS A 142 2.58 -5.75 3.43
N GLY A 143 2.06 -4.53 3.47
CA GLY A 143 2.58 -3.37 2.75
C GLY A 143 2.03 -3.16 1.36
N THR A 144 0.77 -3.54 1.10
CA THR A 144 0.11 -3.48 -0.22
C THR A 144 0.05 -2.06 -0.82
N GLY A 145 0.26 -1.00 -0.03
CA GLY A 145 0.35 0.38 -0.51
C GLY A 145 1.76 0.97 -0.68
N GLY A 146 2.82 0.23 -0.32
CA GLY A 146 4.21 0.72 -0.40
C GLY A 146 4.73 0.77 -1.83
N LYS A 147 5.22 1.94 -2.28
CA LYS A 147 5.83 2.14 -3.61
C LYS A 147 7.26 2.62 -3.47
N ASP A 148 8.20 1.75 -3.09
CA ASP A 148 9.65 1.86 -3.34
C ASP A 148 10.43 0.96 -2.39
N SER A 149 11.34 0.13 -2.92
CA SER A 149 12.22 -0.72 -2.11
C SER A 149 13.67 -0.20 -2.15
N LYS A 150 14.14 0.44 -1.07
CA LYS A 150 15.54 0.87 -0.92
C LYS A 150 16.40 -0.09 -0.09
N LYS A 151 15.77 -1.02 0.61
CA LYS A 151 16.38 -2.04 1.47
C LYS A 151 15.58 -3.33 1.30
N CYS A 152 16.28 -4.46 1.14
CA CYS A 152 15.70 -5.80 1.07
C CYS A 152 16.48 -6.75 1.98
N GLY A 153 15.90 -7.91 2.26
CA GLY A 153 16.46 -8.94 3.13
C GLY A 153 15.44 -10.04 3.40
N GLU A 154 15.81 -10.94 4.30
CA GLU A 154 14.96 -12.02 4.81
C GLU A 154 14.57 -11.71 6.27
N LEU A 155 13.34 -12.06 6.66
CA LEU A 155 12.89 -12.00 8.05
C LEU A 155 12.90 -13.41 8.62
N LYS A 156 13.54 -13.60 9.78
CA LYS A 156 13.53 -14.87 10.53
C LYS A 156 12.30 -14.96 11.42
N GLU A 157 11.97 -16.19 11.83
CA GLU A 157 10.93 -16.40 12.83
C GLU A 157 11.26 -15.62 14.13
N GLY A 158 10.31 -14.82 14.58
CA GLY A 158 10.47 -13.94 15.75
C GLY A 158 11.08 -12.57 15.45
N ASP A 159 11.52 -12.29 14.21
CA ASP A 159 11.91 -10.93 13.81
C ASP A 159 10.69 -10.01 13.77
N ASP A 160 10.88 -8.75 14.18
CA ASP A 160 9.87 -7.71 14.00
C ASP A 160 9.59 -7.48 12.50
N TRP A 161 8.30 -7.44 12.13
CA TRP A 161 7.84 -7.13 10.79
C TRP A 161 8.45 -5.82 10.26
N GLY A 162 8.72 -4.87 11.16
CA GLY A 162 9.38 -3.60 10.85
C GLY A 162 8.66 -2.79 9.78
N ILE A 163 7.33 -2.92 9.74
CA ILE A 163 6.38 -2.25 8.85
C ILE A 163 5.96 -0.87 9.38
N PHE A 164 6.47 -0.47 10.54
CA PHE A 164 6.25 0.83 11.15
C PHE A 164 7.07 1.93 10.46
N PRO A 165 6.57 3.18 10.40
CA PRO A 165 7.28 4.30 9.81
C PRO A 165 8.64 4.50 10.48
N LYS A 166 9.70 4.58 9.66
CA LYS A 166 11.07 4.84 10.14
C LYS A 166 11.43 6.33 10.04
N ASP A 167 10.52 7.19 10.48
CA ASP A 167 10.65 8.65 10.45
C ASP A 167 11.20 9.26 11.75
N GLY A 168 11.48 8.41 12.75
CA GLY A 168 11.98 8.84 14.07
C GLY A 168 10.88 9.31 15.03
N SER A 169 9.60 9.19 14.66
CA SER A 169 8.46 9.57 15.50
C SER A 169 8.23 8.65 16.70
N GLY A 170 8.82 7.44 16.69
CA GLY A 170 8.53 6.40 17.68
C GLY A 170 7.19 5.68 17.46
N ASP A 171 6.54 5.89 16.30
CA ASP A 171 5.30 5.22 15.93
C ASP A 171 5.53 3.71 15.77
N SER A 172 4.78 2.92 16.55
CA SER A 172 4.81 1.46 16.54
C SER A 172 3.62 0.85 15.77
N HIS A 173 2.99 1.60 14.87
CA HIS A 173 1.86 1.13 14.05
C HIS A 173 2.16 1.20 12.55
N PRO A 174 1.65 0.25 11.73
CA PRO A 174 1.94 0.23 10.30
C PRO A 174 1.30 1.42 9.57
N ASP A 175 1.91 1.83 8.45
CA ASP A 175 1.38 2.92 7.60
C ASP A 175 -0.01 2.61 7.02
N PHE A 176 -0.29 1.33 6.77
CA PHE A 176 -1.57 0.86 6.24
C PHE A 176 -2.36 0.14 7.35
N PRO A 177 -3.63 0.52 7.59
CA PRO A 177 -4.42 -0.04 8.68
C PRO A 177 -4.72 -1.53 8.51
N GLU A 178 -4.77 -2.02 7.26
CA GLU A 178 -4.96 -3.44 6.94
C GLU A 178 -3.77 -4.32 7.39
N ASP A 179 -2.59 -3.73 7.56
CA ASP A 179 -1.36 -4.43 7.95
C ASP A 179 -1.16 -4.52 9.47
N ALA A 180 -2.03 -3.89 10.26
CA ALA A 180 -1.95 -3.94 11.72
C ALA A 180 -2.53 -5.26 12.26
N ASP A 181 -1.87 -5.89 13.23
CA ASP A 181 -2.34 -7.09 13.92
C ASP A 181 -3.47 -6.81 14.92
N VAL A 182 -4.31 -5.81 14.63
CA VAL A 182 -5.42 -5.39 15.47
C VAL A 182 -6.71 -5.57 14.69
N ASP A 183 -7.61 -6.42 15.19
CA ASP A 183 -8.98 -6.45 14.71
C ASP A 183 -9.61 -5.07 14.96
N LEU A 184 -9.70 -4.25 13.90
CA LEU A 184 -10.22 -2.89 13.96
C LEU A 184 -11.70 -2.85 14.39
N LYS A 185 -12.36 -4.01 14.54
CA LYS A 185 -13.75 -4.12 14.98
C LYS A 185 -14.01 -3.60 16.40
N ASP A 186 -13.01 -3.48 17.26
CA ASP A 186 -13.25 -3.11 18.67
C ASP A 186 -12.49 -1.87 19.17
N ASN A 187 -11.61 -1.27 18.36
CA ASN A 187 -10.87 -0.04 18.74
C ASN A 187 -11.10 1.12 17.76
N TRP A 188 -12.30 1.67 17.82
CA TRP A 188 -12.81 2.72 16.94
C TRP A 188 -12.04 4.05 17.05
N GLU A 189 -11.55 4.42 18.24
CA GLU A 189 -10.72 5.63 18.44
C GLU A 189 -9.42 5.57 17.65
N MET A 190 -8.78 4.39 17.66
CA MET A 190 -7.55 4.16 16.92
C MET A 190 -7.80 4.12 15.41
N ALA A 191 -8.93 3.56 14.97
CA ALA A 191 -9.34 3.60 13.57
C ALA A 191 -9.55 5.05 13.08
N ILE A 192 -10.21 5.90 13.88
CA ILE A 192 -10.40 7.33 13.57
C ILE A 192 -9.04 8.03 13.42
N LYS A 193 -8.13 7.89 14.40
CA LYS A 193 -6.79 8.51 14.34
C LYS A 193 -6.03 8.12 13.07
N LYS A 194 -6.12 6.85 12.67
CA LYS A 194 -5.46 6.33 11.45
C LYS A 194 -6.05 6.93 10.17
N TYR A 195 -7.37 6.89 10.00
CA TYR A 195 -8.00 7.47 8.81
C TYR A 195 -7.80 9.00 8.74
N THR A 196 -7.80 9.70 9.87
CA THR A 196 -7.49 11.14 9.92
C THR A 196 -6.03 11.44 9.52
N LYS A 197 -5.07 10.56 9.85
CA LYS A 197 -3.66 10.70 9.40
C LYS A 197 -3.54 10.52 7.88
N VAL A 198 -4.23 9.55 7.29
CA VAL A 198 -4.28 9.34 5.83
C VAL A 198 -4.83 10.59 5.12
N LEU A 199 -5.86 11.23 5.67
CA LEU A 199 -6.41 12.48 5.13
C LEU A 199 -5.38 13.63 5.18
N ARG A 200 -4.55 13.72 6.22
CA ARG A 200 -3.49 14.74 6.33
C ARG A 200 -2.36 14.53 5.31
N HIS A 201 -1.95 13.28 5.07
CA HIS A 201 -0.94 12.98 4.04
C HIS A 201 -1.47 13.22 2.62
N GLY A 202 -2.76 12.95 2.37
CA GLY A 202 -3.42 13.29 1.11
C GLY A 202 -3.55 14.81 0.88
N ALA A 203 -3.78 15.59 1.93
CA ALA A 203 -3.83 17.05 1.86
C ALA A 203 -2.43 17.67 1.63
N GLY A 204 -1.36 17.05 2.15
CA GLY A 204 0.02 17.46 1.90
C GLY A 204 0.42 17.41 0.42
N SER A 205 -0.18 16.51 -0.37
CA SER A 205 0.00 16.47 -1.83
C SER A 205 -0.76 17.57 -2.59
N ARG A 206 -1.70 18.28 -1.95
CA ARG A 206 -2.54 19.31 -2.58
C ARG A 206 -1.90 20.70 -2.52
N ALA A 207 -1.02 20.97 -1.55
CA ALA A 207 -0.33 22.26 -1.42
C ALA A 207 0.73 22.52 -2.51
N ALA A 208 1.01 21.54 -3.39
CA ALA A 208 1.95 21.66 -4.50
C ALA A 208 1.29 21.82 -5.88
N ALA A 209 -0.05 21.91 -5.95
CA ALA A 209 -0.79 22.03 -7.20
C ALA A 209 -1.73 23.25 -7.15
N GLU A 210 -1.15 24.45 -7.32
CA GLU A 210 -1.92 25.59 -7.80
C GLU A 210 -1.98 25.55 -9.34
N ASP A 211 -3.15 25.90 -9.86
CA ASP A 211 -3.57 25.96 -11.26
C ASP A 211 -3.66 24.63 -12.04
N THR A 212 -4.86 24.02 -12.00
CA THR A 212 -5.68 23.83 -13.21
C THR A 212 -7.08 23.33 -12.86
N ASP A 213 -8.03 23.89 -13.59
CA ASP A 213 -9.47 23.67 -13.58
C ASP A 213 -9.91 22.18 -13.52
N GLY A 214 -10.92 21.87 -12.69
CA GLY A 214 -11.68 20.62 -12.76
C GLY A 214 -11.20 19.38 -11.98
N ALA A 215 -10.56 19.50 -10.82
CA ALA A 215 -10.13 18.33 -10.04
C ALA A 215 -11.30 17.60 -9.33
N LYS A 216 -11.70 16.43 -9.86
CA LYS A 216 -12.62 15.49 -9.17
C LYS A 216 -12.07 15.08 -7.80
N PRO A 217 -12.93 14.88 -6.78
CA PRO A 217 -12.51 14.49 -5.44
C PRO A 217 -11.77 13.15 -5.46
N GLN A 218 -10.67 13.04 -4.70
CA GLN A 218 -9.91 11.80 -4.59
C GLN A 218 -10.79 10.71 -3.95
N PRO A 219 -11.06 9.58 -4.62
CA PRO A 219 -11.90 8.49 -4.10
C PRO A 219 -11.43 7.96 -2.73
N VAL A 220 -10.14 8.12 -2.44
CA VAL A 220 -9.49 7.72 -1.19
C VAL A 220 -9.94 8.62 -0.03
N ALA A 221 -9.98 9.93 -0.21
CA ALA A 221 -10.39 10.87 0.84
C ALA A 221 -11.85 10.64 1.24
N LEU A 222 -12.75 10.50 0.26
CA LEU A 222 -14.16 10.19 0.51
C LEU A 222 -14.31 8.86 1.26
N SER A 223 -13.57 7.83 0.85
CA SER A 223 -13.57 6.53 1.53
C SER A 223 -13.11 6.63 2.99
N CYS A 224 -12.03 7.38 3.25
CA CYS A 224 -11.52 7.59 4.61
C CYS A 224 -12.53 8.34 5.50
N VAL A 225 -13.12 9.43 5.00
CA VAL A 225 -14.12 10.21 5.75
C VAL A 225 -15.35 9.36 6.07
N LEU A 226 -15.82 8.55 5.13
CA LEU A 226 -16.95 7.63 5.36
C LEU A 226 -16.62 6.54 6.39
N LYS A 227 -15.38 6.02 6.39
CA LYS A 227 -14.93 5.05 7.41
C LYS A 227 -14.79 5.69 8.79
N ILE A 228 -14.33 6.95 8.89
CA ILE A 228 -14.32 7.73 10.13
C ILE A 228 -15.74 7.90 10.66
N CYS A 229 -16.68 8.29 9.80
CA CYS A 229 -18.09 8.44 10.16
C CYS A 229 -18.65 7.13 10.75
N ALA A 230 -18.42 5.99 10.10
CA ALA A 230 -18.83 4.68 10.61
C ALA A 230 -18.22 4.35 11.98
N CYS A 231 -16.94 4.67 12.21
CA CYS A 231 -16.29 4.46 13.51
C CYS A 231 -16.92 5.33 14.61
N LYS A 232 -17.20 6.61 14.32
CA LYS A 232 -17.83 7.53 15.26
C LYS A 232 -19.27 7.13 15.62
N LEU A 233 -20.03 6.61 14.65
CA LEU A 233 -21.35 6.02 14.90
C LEU A 233 -21.28 4.82 15.86
N LYS A 234 -20.28 3.94 15.68
CA LYS A 234 -20.07 2.79 16.58
C LYS A 234 -19.64 3.21 17.99
N MET A 235 -19.00 4.36 18.14
CA MET A 235 -18.63 4.96 19.42
C MET A 235 -19.74 5.78 20.09
N SER A 236 -20.92 5.93 19.46
CA SER A 236 -21.94 6.87 19.90
C SER A 236 -21.50 8.35 19.89
N ASP A 237 -20.46 8.70 19.12
CA ASP A 237 -20.07 10.09 18.84
C ASP A 237 -20.90 10.63 17.67
N TRP A 238 -22.15 10.98 17.98
CA TRP A 238 -23.14 11.39 16.99
C TRP A 238 -22.80 12.73 16.33
N GLN A 239 -22.25 13.68 17.09
CA GLN A 239 -21.88 14.99 16.55
C GLN A 239 -20.69 14.86 15.60
N GLY A 240 -19.65 14.13 16.00
CA GLY A 240 -18.51 13.90 15.12
C GLY A 240 -18.85 13.09 13.87
N ALA A 241 -19.83 12.18 13.94
CA ALA A 241 -20.33 11.45 12.77
C ALA A 241 -21.06 12.36 11.77
N VAL A 242 -21.85 13.32 12.27
CA VAL A 242 -22.51 14.36 11.46
C VAL A 242 -21.48 15.24 10.77
N ASP A 243 -20.44 15.69 11.50
CA ASP A 243 -19.38 16.53 10.93
C ASP A 243 -18.63 15.79 9.81
N SER A 244 -18.34 14.50 9.98
CA SER A 244 -17.73 13.67 8.94
C SER A 244 -18.68 13.41 7.75
N CYS A 245 -20.00 13.35 7.96
CA CYS A 245 -20.96 13.30 6.84
C CYS A 245 -20.99 14.61 6.04
N LEU A 246 -20.88 15.77 6.71
CA LEU A 246 -20.81 17.07 6.04
C LEU A 246 -19.52 17.20 5.23
N GLU A 247 -18.38 16.79 5.80
CA GLU A 247 -17.09 16.73 5.10
C GLU A 247 -17.15 15.82 3.86
N ALA A 248 -17.84 14.68 3.95
CA ALA A 248 -18.05 13.78 2.79
C ALA A 248 -18.89 14.43 1.68
N LEU A 249 -19.85 15.28 2.02
CA LEU A 249 -20.69 16.03 1.07
C LEU A 249 -19.96 17.22 0.45
N GLU A 250 -19.05 17.84 1.20
CA GLU A 250 -18.12 18.86 0.66
C GLU A 250 -17.15 18.25 -0.36
N ILE A 251 -16.72 17.00 -0.11
CA ILE A 251 -15.86 16.25 -1.04
C ILE A 251 -16.65 15.80 -2.27
N ASP A 252 -17.84 15.22 -2.13
CA ASP A 252 -18.69 14.81 -3.25
C ASP A 252 -20.17 15.18 -3.00
N PRO A 253 -20.65 16.29 -3.59
CA PRO A 253 -22.03 16.75 -3.44
C PRO A 253 -23.09 15.77 -3.98
N SER A 254 -22.70 14.81 -4.83
CA SER A 254 -23.61 13.80 -5.39
C SER A 254 -23.85 12.62 -4.43
N ASN A 255 -23.06 12.51 -3.36
CA ASN A 255 -23.12 11.42 -2.38
C ASN A 255 -24.25 11.57 -1.33
N THR A 256 -25.41 12.05 -1.75
CA THR A 256 -26.58 12.32 -0.90
C THR A 256 -27.26 11.05 -0.36
N LYS A 257 -26.94 9.86 -0.91
CA LYS A 257 -27.62 8.60 -0.56
C LYS A 257 -27.21 7.99 0.79
N LYS A 258 -25.98 8.21 1.29
CA LYS A 258 -25.55 7.62 2.58
C LYS A 258 -25.94 8.41 3.82
N ALA A 259 -26.17 9.73 3.70
CA ALA A 259 -26.77 10.51 4.78
C ALA A 259 -28.22 10.06 5.10
N GLN A 260 -28.88 9.40 4.13
CA GLN A 260 -30.24 8.88 4.28
C GLN A 260 -30.29 7.49 4.95
N GLU A 261 -29.19 6.72 4.94
CA GLU A 261 -29.05 5.39 5.56
C GLU A 261 -28.88 5.41 7.09
N ILE A 262 -28.83 6.60 7.73
CA ILE A 262 -28.96 6.69 9.18
C ILE A 262 -30.32 6.09 9.55
N ALA A 263 -30.31 5.01 10.34
CA ALA A 263 -31.49 4.29 10.74
C ALA A 263 -32.54 5.25 11.34
N PRO A 264 -33.84 5.07 11.08
CA PRO A 264 -34.88 5.96 11.59
C PRO A 264 -34.82 6.16 13.11
N GLU A 265 -34.44 5.11 13.86
CA GLU A 265 -34.20 5.18 15.30
C GLU A 265 -33.08 6.18 15.69
N ASP A 266 -32.02 6.28 14.91
CA ASP A 266 -30.88 7.14 15.21
C ASP A 266 -31.18 8.60 14.83
N LYS A 267 -32.01 8.84 13.80
CA LYS A 267 -32.55 10.18 13.50
C LYS A 267 -33.41 10.72 14.65
N GLN A 268 -34.20 9.87 15.32
CA GLN A 268 -34.97 10.26 16.49
C GLN A 268 -34.08 10.57 17.71
N LYS A 269 -33.03 9.77 17.95
CA LYS A 269 -32.08 10.01 19.04
C LYS A 269 -31.29 11.31 18.84
N ILE A 270 -30.87 11.61 17.61
CA ILE A 270 -30.20 12.87 17.27
C ILE A 270 -31.12 14.07 17.51
N LYS A 271 -32.40 13.97 17.13
CA LYS A 271 -33.38 15.04 17.40
C LYS A 271 -33.60 15.23 18.90
N ALA A 272 -33.76 14.15 19.66
CA ALA A 272 -33.93 14.20 21.11
C ALA A 272 -32.70 14.78 21.85
N GLN A 273 -31.49 14.50 21.36
CA GLN A 273 -30.25 15.07 21.91
C GLN A 273 -30.16 16.58 21.64
N LYS A 274 -30.45 17.02 20.41
CA LYS A 274 -30.51 18.46 20.07
C LYS A 274 -31.55 19.22 20.89
N ASP A 275 -32.70 18.60 21.15
CA ASP A 275 -33.76 19.21 21.97
C ASP A 275 -33.33 19.29 23.44
N LYS A 276 -32.60 18.29 23.97
CA LYS A 276 -32.00 18.34 25.31
C LYS A 276 -30.92 19.41 25.44
N GLU A 277 -30.06 19.56 24.45
CA GLU A 277 -28.99 20.59 24.45
C GLU A 277 -29.58 21.99 24.32
N LYS A 278 -30.60 22.19 23.48
CA LYS A 278 -31.37 23.45 23.45
C LYS A 278 -32.04 23.76 24.78
N ALA A 279 -32.64 22.76 25.42
CA ALA A 279 -33.28 22.94 26.73
C ALA A 279 -32.26 23.23 27.84
N ALA A 280 -31.07 22.62 27.78
CA ALA A 280 -29.96 22.92 28.68
C ALA A 280 -29.46 24.36 28.47
N TYR A 281 -29.23 24.76 27.22
CA TYR A 281 -28.82 26.13 26.88
C TYR A 281 -29.86 27.17 27.32
N ALA A 282 -31.15 26.91 27.09
CA ALA A 282 -32.22 27.81 27.54
C ALA A 282 -32.31 27.94 29.07
N LYS A 283 -31.90 26.92 29.84
CA LYS A 283 -31.83 26.96 31.30
C LYS A 283 -30.58 27.67 31.84
N THR A 284 -29.52 27.77 31.04
CA THR A 284 -28.28 28.46 31.43
C THR A 284 -28.37 29.98 31.19
N PHE A 285 -29.35 30.44 30.42
CA PHE A 285 -29.55 31.85 30.03
C PHE A 285 -30.93 32.41 30.40
N ALA A 286 -31.66 31.75 31.30
CA ALA A 286 -32.90 32.24 31.94
C ALA A 286 -32.68 32.35 33.44
#